data_AF-Q2HC44-F1
#
_entry.id   AF-Q2HC44-F1
#
_cell.length_a   1.000
_cell.length_b   1.000
_cell.length_c   1.000
_cell.angle_alpha   90.00
_cell.angle_beta   90.00
_cell.angle_gamma   90.00
#
_symmetry.space_group_name_H-M   'P 1'
#
loop_
_entity.id
_entity.type
_entity.pdbx_description
1 polymer ?
#
loop_
_entity_poly.entity_id
_entity_poly.type
_entity_poly.pdbx_seq_one_letter_code
_entity_poly.pdbx_strand_id
1 'polypeptide(L)'
;MKCQTLLLVVAALVPSVLADKPKLNQYRTMDDCNNDANILYHAAPVSGRCYNLDDATGAFFWNTGGMLNPRVYTGKDCHGTEDPLSTRGRCYPKGIYRSYKCW
;
A
#
# COMPACT_ATOMS: atom_id res chain seq x y z
N MET A 1 -37.11 1.28 -50.23
CA MET A 1 -36.43 0.16 -49.56
C MET A 1 -35.01 0.59 -49.19
N LYS A 2 -34.70 0.85 -47.92
CA LYS A 2 -33.32 1.01 -47.44
C LYS A 2 -33.20 0.34 -46.07
N CYS A 3 -32.30 -0.65 -46.03
CA CYS A 3 -32.10 -1.62 -44.98
C CYS A 3 -31.50 -0.94 -43.74
N GLN A 4 -32.15 -1.06 -42.58
CA GLN A 4 -31.61 -0.61 -41.31
C GLN A 4 -30.73 -1.71 -40.73
N THR A 5 -29.42 -1.47 -40.67
CA THR A 5 -28.47 -2.35 -39.98
C THR A 5 -28.50 -2.03 -38.49
N LEU A 6 -29.07 -2.95 -37.70
CA LEU A 6 -29.07 -2.86 -36.24
C LEU A 6 -27.69 -3.29 -35.71
N LEU A 7 -26.92 -2.35 -35.19
CA LEU A 7 -25.64 -2.61 -34.51
C LEU A 7 -25.91 -3.05 -33.06
N LEU A 8 -25.70 -4.33 -32.77
CA LEU A 8 -25.63 -4.86 -31.40
C LEU A 8 -24.26 -4.50 -30.81
N VAL A 9 -24.22 -3.47 -29.97
CA VAL A 9 -23.04 -3.18 -29.13
C VAL A 9 -23.11 -4.09 -27.92
N VAL A 10 -22.27 -5.13 -27.90
CA VAL A 10 -22.06 -5.98 -26.72
C VAL A 10 -21.24 -5.19 -25.71
N ALA A 11 -21.88 -4.75 -24.62
CA ALA A 11 -21.17 -4.15 -23.49
C ALA A 11 -20.35 -5.25 -22.78
N ALA A 12 -19.03 -5.25 -23.01
CA ALA A 12 -18.12 -6.10 -22.26
C ALA A 12 -18.13 -5.67 -20.78
N LEU A 13 -18.77 -6.47 -19.93
CA LEU A 13 -18.67 -6.35 -18.47
C LEU A 13 -17.26 -6.80 -18.07
N VAL A 14 -16.31 -5.87 -18.12
CA VAL A 14 -15.00 -6.07 -17.47
C VAL A 14 -15.27 -6.13 -15.96
N PRO A 15 -14.89 -7.22 -15.26
CA PRO A 15 -14.92 -7.20 -13.81
C PRO A 15 -13.98 -6.09 -13.36
N SER A 16 -14.55 -5.06 -12.76
CA SER A 16 -13.79 -4.06 -12.02
C SER A 16 -13.13 -4.83 -10.88
N VAL A 17 -11.89 -5.27 -11.07
CA VAL A 17 -11.01 -5.60 -9.95
C VAL A 17 -11.01 -4.33 -9.12
N LEU A 18 -11.81 -4.31 -8.05
CA LEU A 18 -11.76 -3.25 -7.07
C LEU A 18 -10.33 -3.28 -6.54
N ALA A 19 -9.52 -2.33 -6.99
CA ALA A 19 -8.18 -2.17 -6.47
C ALA A 19 -8.31 -2.02 -4.96
N ASP A 20 -7.59 -2.84 -4.21
CA ASP A 20 -7.52 -2.69 -2.76
C ASP A 20 -7.20 -1.24 -2.43
N LYS A 21 -7.74 -0.73 -1.33
CA LYS A 21 -7.32 0.59 -0.85
C LYS A 21 -5.90 0.46 -0.28
N PRO A 22 -5.01 1.43 -0.54
CA PRO A 22 -3.70 1.45 0.09
C PRO A 22 -3.85 1.57 1.61
N LYS A 23 -2.93 0.95 2.33
CA LYS A 23 -2.95 0.78 3.78
C LYS A 23 -1.51 0.82 4.28
N LEU A 24 -1.30 1.54 5.37
CA LEU A 24 -0.09 1.49 6.17
C LEU A 24 -0.52 1.41 7.65
N ASN A 25 -0.24 0.28 8.28
CA ASN A 25 -0.47 0.10 9.71
C ASN A 25 0.85 -0.09 10.42
N GLN A 26 0.96 0.46 11.62
CA GLN A 26 2.12 0.29 12.48
C GLN A 26 1.72 -0.42 13.76
N TYR A 27 2.57 -1.34 14.21
CA TYR A 27 2.32 -2.23 15.32
C TYR A 27 3.54 -2.27 16.23
N ARG A 28 3.31 -2.53 17.52
CA ARG A 28 4.40 -2.67 18.49
C ARG A 28 5.24 -3.90 18.22
N THR A 29 4.61 -4.99 17.79
CA THR A 29 5.28 -6.27 17.52
C THR A 29 4.90 -6.86 16.16
N MET A 30 5.68 -7.86 15.71
CA MET A 30 5.33 -8.63 14.51
C MET A 30 4.06 -9.47 14.72
N ASP A 31 3.84 -9.96 15.94
CA ASP A 31 2.66 -10.76 16.26
C ASP A 31 1.37 -9.92 16.20
N ASP A 32 1.41 -8.71 16.75
CA ASP A 32 0.34 -7.71 16.59
C ASP A 32 0.05 -7.44 15.11
N CYS A 33 1.09 -7.32 14.27
CA CYS A 33 0.92 -7.10 12.84
C CYS A 33 0.22 -8.29 12.15
N ASN A 34 0.70 -9.52 12.38
CA ASN A 34 0.15 -10.71 11.74
C ASN A 34 -1.30 -11.00 12.15
N ASN A 35 -1.70 -10.55 13.34
CA ASN A 35 -3.06 -10.69 13.86
C ASN A 35 -3.91 -9.41 13.71
N ASP A 36 -3.40 -8.37 13.05
CA ASP A 36 -4.00 -7.03 12.93
C ASP A 36 -4.54 -6.46 14.27
N ALA A 37 -3.78 -6.64 15.36
CA ALA A 37 -4.15 -6.27 16.72
C ALA A 37 -3.37 -5.04 17.21
N ASN A 38 -3.90 -4.30 18.19
CA ASN A 38 -3.18 -3.23 18.90
C ASN A 38 -2.48 -2.18 17.99
N ILE A 39 -3.15 -1.76 16.92
CA ILE A 39 -2.62 -0.84 15.92
C ILE A 39 -2.21 0.49 16.60
N LEU A 40 -0.94 0.88 16.43
CA LEU A 40 -0.40 2.16 16.92
C LEU A 40 -0.74 3.32 15.98
N TYR A 41 -0.78 3.03 14.69
CA TYR A 41 -1.04 4.01 13.64
C TYR A 41 -1.68 3.34 12.43
N HIS A 42 -2.66 4.01 11.82
CA HIS A 42 -3.31 3.58 10.59
C HIS A 42 -3.38 4.75 9.61
N ALA A 43 -3.04 4.49 8.36
CA ALA A 43 -3.24 5.43 7.26
C ALA A 43 -3.63 4.71 5.97
N ALA A 44 -4.27 5.45 5.07
CA ALA A 44 -4.33 5.14 3.65
C ALA A 44 -3.25 5.97 2.92
N PRO A 45 -2.11 5.38 2.53
CA PRO A 45 -1.05 6.08 1.84
C PRO A 45 -1.54 6.79 0.58
N VAL A 46 -1.05 8.01 0.37
CA VAL A 46 -1.22 8.79 -0.86
C VAL A 46 0.06 8.69 -1.68
N SER A 47 -0.08 8.52 -2.99
CA SER A 47 1.04 8.50 -3.94
C SER A 47 1.98 9.67 -3.70
N GLY A 48 3.28 9.38 -3.57
CA GLY A 48 4.31 10.39 -3.39
C GLY A 48 4.40 11.02 -1.99
N ARG A 49 3.52 10.67 -1.04
CA ARG A 49 3.60 11.15 0.34
C ARG A 49 4.49 10.25 1.19
N CYS A 50 5.38 10.86 1.97
CA CYS A 50 6.20 10.16 2.95
C CYS A 50 5.44 9.99 4.28
N TYR A 51 5.62 8.84 4.92
CA TYR A 51 5.05 8.50 6.22
C TYR A 51 6.15 8.05 7.16
N ASN A 52 6.32 8.74 8.29
CA ASN A 52 7.27 8.34 9.32
C ASN A 52 6.77 7.11 10.08
N LEU A 53 7.66 6.16 10.28
CA LEU A 53 7.45 5.02 11.16
C LEU A 53 7.78 5.46 12.59
N ASP A 54 6.83 5.31 13.51
CA ASP A 54 6.97 5.68 14.91
C ASP A 54 8.12 4.92 15.57
N ASP A 55 8.72 5.51 16.61
CA ASP A 55 9.84 4.89 17.29
C ASP A 55 9.41 3.66 18.11
N ALA A 56 8.15 3.62 18.58
CA ALA A 56 7.55 2.46 19.24
C ALA A 56 7.14 1.33 18.28
N THR A 57 7.16 1.58 16.96
CA THR A 57 6.82 0.57 15.96
C THR A 57 7.90 -0.51 15.88
N GLY A 58 7.51 -1.76 16.05
CA GLY A 58 8.35 -2.94 15.82
C GLY A 58 8.09 -3.61 14.48
N ALA A 59 6.86 -3.50 13.95
CA ALA A 59 6.48 -4.00 12.64
C ALA A 59 5.43 -3.11 11.98
N PHE A 60 5.34 -3.15 10.66
CA PHE A 60 4.31 -2.44 9.91
C PHE A 60 3.74 -3.32 8.80
N PHE A 61 2.45 -3.15 8.52
CA PHE A 61 1.81 -3.71 7.34
C PHE A 61 1.70 -2.60 6.29
N TRP A 62 1.96 -2.94 5.03
CA TRP A 62 1.65 -2.07 3.90
C TRP A 62 0.87 -2.85 2.85
N ASN A 63 0.01 -2.19 2.09
CA ASN A 63 -0.38 -2.60 0.74
C ASN A 63 -0.41 -1.33 -0.14
N THR A 64 -0.22 -1.50 -1.45
CA THR A 64 -0.08 -0.34 -2.33
C THR A 64 -1.39 0.08 -2.99
N GLY A 65 -2.41 -0.78 -2.97
CA GLY A 65 -3.68 -0.51 -3.62
C GLY A 65 -3.57 -0.18 -5.12
N GLY A 66 -2.58 -0.78 -5.79
CA GLY A 66 -2.27 -0.49 -7.19
C GLY A 66 -1.16 0.54 -7.39
N MET A 67 -0.74 1.27 -6.34
CA MET A 67 0.48 2.08 -6.41
C MET A 67 1.71 1.18 -6.62
N LEU A 68 2.70 1.74 -7.30
CA LEU A 68 3.97 1.18 -7.66
C LEU A 68 5.06 1.60 -6.68
N ASN A 69 6.21 0.94 -6.81
CA ASN A 69 7.46 1.33 -6.16
C ASN A 69 7.36 1.62 -4.65
N PRO A 70 6.76 0.75 -3.81
CA PRO A 70 6.86 0.96 -2.37
C PRO A 70 8.33 0.91 -1.93
N ARG A 71 8.71 1.84 -1.06
CA ARG A 71 10.06 2.05 -0.55
C ARG A 71 10.02 2.28 0.96
N VAL A 72 11.07 1.82 1.62
CA VAL A 72 11.39 2.18 3.00
C VAL A 72 12.73 2.89 3.05
N TYR A 73 12.91 3.72 4.08
CA TYR A 73 14.09 4.55 4.22
C TYR A 73 14.65 4.43 5.62
N THR A 74 15.98 4.51 5.75
CA THR A 74 16.65 4.45 7.07
C THR A 74 16.51 5.74 7.88
N GLY A 75 16.17 6.87 7.23
CA GLY A 75 15.91 8.16 7.87
C GLY A 75 14.41 8.49 7.91
N LYS A 76 14.05 9.48 8.74
CA LYS A 76 12.71 10.09 8.74
C LYS A 76 12.53 10.92 7.46
N ASP A 77 11.29 11.24 7.14
CA ASP A 77 10.88 12.08 6.02
C ASP A 77 11.42 11.59 4.65
N CYS A 78 11.66 10.27 4.55
CA CYS A 78 12.14 9.60 3.34
C CYS A 78 13.54 10.07 2.92
N HIS A 79 14.38 10.35 3.91
CA HIS A 79 15.82 10.58 3.74
C HIS A 79 16.65 9.32 4.07
N GLY A 80 17.93 9.34 3.67
CA GLY A 80 18.87 8.25 3.93
C GLY A 80 18.87 7.18 2.84
N THR A 81 19.30 5.97 3.19
CA THR A 81 19.31 4.83 2.27
C THR A 81 17.88 4.37 2.03
N GLU A 82 17.54 4.13 0.76
CA GLU A 82 16.24 3.56 0.36
C GLU A 82 16.37 2.08 0.02
N ASP A 83 15.37 1.29 0.41
CA ASP A 83 15.25 -0.11 0.03
C ASP A 83 13.86 -0.42 -0.56
N PRO A 84 13.79 -1.26 -1.62
CA PRO A 84 12.54 -1.61 -2.25
C PRO A 84 11.72 -2.58 -1.41
N LEU A 85 10.41 -2.35 -1.37
CA LEU A 85 9.43 -3.33 -0.91
C LEU A 85 8.74 -3.98 -2.11
N SER A 86 8.14 -5.15 -1.85
CA SER A 86 7.20 -5.75 -2.80
C SER A 86 5.91 -4.93 -2.85
N THR A 87 5.23 -4.94 -3.98
CA THR A 87 3.87 -4.41 -4.11
C THR A 87 2.82 -5.29 -3.41
N ARG A 88 3.15 -6.55 -3.11
CA ARG A 88 2.28 -7.44 -2.34
C ARG A 88 2.34 -7.07 -0.87
N GLY A 89 1.18 -6.71 -0.32
CA GLY A 89 1.09 -6.32 1.07
C GLY A 89 1.31 -7.47 2.03
N ARG A 90 2.08 -7.22 3.09
CA ARG A 90 2.38 -8.16 4.16
C ARG A 90 2.86 -7.41 5.41
N CYS A 91 3.04 -8.12 6.51
CA CYS A 91 3.77 -7.59 7.65
C CYS A 91 5.28 -7.55 7.39
N TYR A 92 5.93 -6.48 7.83
CA TYR A 92 7.38 -6.28 7.75
C TYR A 92 7.94 -5.87 9.11
N PRO A 93 9.11 -6.38 9.52
CA PRO A 93 9.79 -5.86 10.70
C PRO A 93 10.30 -4.45 10.40
N LYS A 94 10.10 -3.49 11.32
CA LYS A 94 10.59 -2.13 11.12
C LYS A 94 12.12 -2.10 10.96
N GLY A 95 12.83 -2.87 11.78
CA GLY A 95 14.30 -2.91 11.77
C GLY A 95 14.91 -1.51 11.88
N ILE A 96 15.79 -1.16 10.94
CA ILE A 96 16.47 0.14 10.87
C ILE A 96 15.63 1.23 10.18
N TYR A 97 14.51 0.88 9.57
CA TYR A 97 13.73 1.81 8.75
C TYR A 97 12.93 2.79 9.61
N ARG A 98 12.79 4.01 9.10
CA ARG A 98 12.19 5.15 9.80
C ARG A 98 11.10 5.83 9.00
N SER A 99 10.94 5.54 7.71
CA SER A 99 9.81 6.02 6.92
C SER A 99 9.48 5.13 5.73
N TYR A 100 8.28 5.33 5.18
CA TYR A 100 7.70 4.60 4.04
C TYR A 100 7.14 5.58 2.99
N LYS A 101 7.23 5.21 1.70
CA LYS A 101 6.64 5.92 0.57
C LYS A 101 6.27 4.97 -0.57
N CYS A 102 5.20 5.25 -1.30
CA CYS A 102 4.82 4.55 -2.53
C CYS A 102 4.26 5.55 -3.57
N TRP A 103 4.15 5.14 -4.84
CA TRP A 103 3.74 6.01 -5.95
C TRP A 103 2.66 5.41 -6.81
#